data_AF-A0A1X1EGG4-F1
#
_entry.id   AF-A0A1X1EGG4-F1
#
_cell.length_a   1.000
_cell.length_b   1.000
_cell.length_c   1.000
_cell.angle_alpha   90.00
_cell.angle_beta   90.00
_cell.angle_gamma   90.00
#
_symmetry.space_group_name_H-M   'P 1'
#
loop_
_entity.id
_entity.type
_entity.pdbx_description
1 polymer ?
#
loop_
_entity_poly.entity_id
_entity_poly.type
_entity_poly.pdbx_seq_one_letter_code
_entity_poly.pdbx_strand_id
1 'polypeptide(L)'
;MQGLVVLVICIAITILSYKKIANRCRDKGRGKFRTFLTAAIASFFIFVVTMGVGVANFFPKDPNSDVVDVPKVPMIKWTEAKDMSLVHTLIAKDMKENPALTQEILKEISTYAENSLDRGMAESNYIDYGVSNSKYMTAIENSDCRQQYKAQLAPYKAWRDAQDWRPFSEFPREMVKQEVYRRDQVTAEYLNQANKVGNVLNKCTFALISSIPHLSRPDAKPIFIPPYESAGLKCVRDNGGNYNVCY
;
A
#
# COMPACT_ATOMS: atom_id res chain seq x y z
N MET A 1 19.82 10.47 27.63
CA MET A 1 19.78 10.70 29.09
C MET A 1 18.97 11.93 29.48
N GLN A 2 19.09 13.06 28.78
CA GLN A 2 18.36 14.31 29.10
C GLN A 2 16.82 14.18 29.08
N GLY A 3 16.24 13.45 28.13
CA GLY A 3 14.78 13.22 28.10
C GLY A 3 14.23 12.48 29.32
N LEU A 4 15.00 11.55 29.88
CA LEU A 4 14.63 10.83 31.10
C LEU A 4 14.66 11.77 32.32
N VAL A 5 15.62 12.69 32.37
CA VAL A 5 15.70 13.72 33.43
C VAL A 5 14.49 14.66 33.39
N VAL A 6 14.08 15.13 32.21
CA VAL A 6 12.89 16.00 32.06
C VAL A 6 11.62 15.27 32.50
N LEU A 7 11.49 14.00 32.14
CA LEU A 7 10.34 13.17 32.52
C LEU A 7 10.26 12.97 34.04
N VAL A 8 11.40 12.70 34.69
CA VAL A 8 11.47 12.56 36.16
C VAL A 8 11.10 13.88 36.87
N ILE A 9 11.58 15.03 36.37
CA ILE A 9 11.24 16.34 36.92
C ILE A 9 9.74 16.65 36.76
N CYS A 10 9.16 16.35 35.59
CA CYS A 10 7.73 16.55 35.35
C CYS A 10 6.88 15.71 36.30
N ILE A 11 7.23 14.43 36.49
CA ILE A 11 6.54 13.54 37.45
C ILE A 11 6.63 14.08 38.88
N ALA A 12 7.81 14.55 39.30
CA ALA A 12 7.99 15.13 40.64
C ALA A 12 7.11 16.37 40.86
N ILE A 13 7.05 17.29 39.88
CA ILE A 13 6.20 18.49 39.93
C ILE A 13 4.72 18.10 39.99
N THR A 14 4.30 17.11 39.20
CA THR A 14 2.91 16.60 39.20
C THR A 14 2.53 16.02 40.56
N ILE A 15 3.39 15.23 41.19
CA ILE A 15 3.13 14.64 42.53
C ILE A 15 3.02 15.74 43.60
N LEU A 16 3.91 16.72 43.58
CA LEU A 16 3.88 17.83 44.54
C LEU A 16 2.63 18.71 44.35
N SER A 17 2.27 18.99 43.10
CA SER A 17 1.07 19.77 42.76
C SER A 17 -0.20 19.03 43.17
N TYR A 18 -0.27 17.73 42.92
CA TYR A 18 -1.35 16.86 43.35
C TYR A 18 -1.53 16.91 44.87
N LYS A 19 -0.45 16.72 45.63
CA LYS A 19 -0.48 16.74 47.11
C LYS A 19 -0.97 18.09 47.64
N LYS A 20 -0.50 19.20 47.06
CA LYS A 20 -0.89 20.57 47.45
C LYS A 20 -2.38 20.85 47.16
N ILE A 21 -2.88 20.42 46.00
CA ILE A 21 -4.28 20.63 45.59
C ILE A 21 -5.21 19.72 46.39
N ALA A 22 -4.82 18.47 46.62
CA ALA A 22 -5.58 17.51 47.42
C ALA A 22 -5.73 17.99 48.87
N ASN A 23 -4.67 18.51 49.49
CA ASN A 23 -4.73 19.08 50.84
C ASN A 23 -5.64 20.31 50.89
N ARG A 24 -5.49 21.24 49.94
CA ARG A 24 -6.34 22.44 49.86
C ARG A 24 -7.83 22.13 49.65
N CYS A 25 -8.15 21.04 48.95
CA CYS A 25 -9.53 20.60 48.77
C CYS A 25 -10.07 19.90 50.03
N ARG A 26 -9.23 19.15 50.76
CA ARG A 26 -9.58 18.57 52.07
C ARG A 26 -9.84 19.63 53.13
N ASP A 27 -8.99 20.66 53.21
CA ASP A 27 -9.14 21.76 54.18
C ASP A 27 -10.42 22.57 53.95
N LYS A 28 -10.93 22.58 52.71
CA LYS A 28 -12.21 23.21 52.34
C LYS A 28 -13.42 22.28 52.51
N GLY A 29 -13.26 21.13 53.17
CA GLY A 29 -14.35 20.19 53.46
C GLY A 29 -14.94 19.49 52.24
N ARG A 30 -14.25 19.49 51.08
CA ARG A 30 -14.75 18.80 49.88
C ARG A 30 -14.63 17.28 50.06
N GLY A 31 -15.73 16.57 49.82
CA GLY A 31 -15.82 15.11 49.95
C GLY A 31 -14.69 14.36 49.23
N LYS A 32 -14.29 13.21 49.79
CA LYS A 32 -13.09 12.43 49.38
C LYS A 32 -12.98 12.22 47.86
N PHE A 33 -14.09 11.90 47.20
CA PHE A 33 -14.12 11.65 45.75
C PHE A 33 -13.93 12.91 44.89
N ARG A 34 -14.61 14.02 45.23
CA ARG A 34 -14.47 15.28 44.51
C ARG A 34 -13.06 15.87 44.65
N THR A 35 -12.45 15.69 45.81
CA THR A 35 -11.06 16.10 46.07
C THR A 35 -10.08 15.31 45.21
N PHE A 36 -10.25 13.99 45.10
CA PHE A 36 -9.44 13.14 44.25
C PHE A 36 -9.52 13.55 42.77
N LEU A 37 -10.74 13.69 42.24
CA LEU A 37 -10.95 14.01 40.84
C LEU A 37 -10.40 15.40 40.47
N THR A 38 -10.64 16.41 41.31
CA THR A 38 -10.16 17.78 41.08
C THR A 38 -8.63 17.85 41.09
N ALA A 39 -8.00 17.16 42.05
CA ALA A 39 -6.54 17.14 42.15
C ALA A 39 -5.91 16.37 40.99
N ALA A 40 -6.50 15.25 40.57
CA ALA A 40 -6.00 14.45 39.45
C ALA A 40 -6.05 15.23 38.13
N ILE A 41 -7.19 15.85 37.82
CA ILE A 41 -7.37 16.62 36.58
C ILE A 41 -6.40 17.81 36.55
N ALA A 42 -6.32 18.59 37.63
CA ALA A 42 -5.43 19.74 37.68
C ALA A 42 -3.94 19.34 37.54
N SER A 43 -3.55 18.22 38.13
CA SER A 43 -2.16 17.74 38.06
C SER A 43 -1.80 17.21 36.68
N PHE A 44 -2.75 16.61 35.97
CA PHE A 44 -2.59 16.19 34.58
C PHE A 44 -2.37 17.38 33.65
N PHE A 45 -3.15 18.45 33.78
CA PHE A 45 -2.93 19.67 32.99
C PHE A 45 -1.56 20.30 33.26
N ILE A 46 -1.14 20.34 34.53
CA ILE A 46 0.21 20.82 34.88
C ILE A 46 1.27 19.95 34.21
N PHE A 47 1.14 18.62 34.26
CA PHE A 47 2.06 17.69 33.61
C PHE A 47 2.22 17.99 32.11
N VAL A 48 1.11 18.10 31.37
CA VAL A 48 1.11 18.34 29.92
C VAL A 48 1.80 19.67 29.58
N VAL A 49 1.52 20.74 30.34
CA VAL A 49 2.13 22.05 30.11
C VAL A 49 3.63 22.01 30.44
N THR A 50 4.01 21.41 31.57
CA THR A 50 5.43 21.28 31.94
C THR A 50 6.22 20.42 30.95
N MET A 51 5.60 19.37 30.41
CA MET A 51 6.21 18.51 29.41
C MET A 51 6.36 19.23 28.08
N GLY A 52 5.36 20.00 27.64
CA GLY A 52 5.43 20.82 26.43
C GLY A 52 6.57 21.86 26.49
N VAL A 53 6.67 22.59 27.60
CA VAL A 53 7.74 23.58 27.81
C VAL A 53 9.10 22.89 27.99
N GLY A 54 9.15 21.78 28.74
CA GLY A 54 10.37 21.01 28.97
C GLY A 54 10.95 20.45 27.68
N VAL A 55 10.12 19.88 26.81
CA VAL A 55 10.57 19.36 25.51
C VAL A 55 11.07 20.50 24.62
N ALA A 56 10.36 21.63 24.54
CA ALA A 56 10.75 22.75 23.71
C ALA A 56 12.10 23.39 24.12
N ASN A 57 12.42 23.42 25.41
CA ASN A 57 13.63 24.05 25.93
C ASN A 57 14.84 23.10 26.04
N PHE A 58 14.61 21.80 26.32
CA PHE A 58 15.69 20.81 26.44
C PHE A 58 16.01 20.09 25.13
N PHE A 59 15.10 20.11 24.17
CA PHE A 59 15.34 19.72 22.79
C PHE A 59 15.11 20.94 21.87
N PRO A 60 15.96 21.98 21.96
CA PRO A 60 15.92 23.05 20.99
C PRO A 60 16.09 22.43 19.59
N LYS A 61 15.20 22.78 18.66
CA LYS A 61 15.34 22.36 17.27
C LYS A 61 16.70 22.86 16.77
N ASP A 62 17.52 21.96 16.23
CA ASP A 62 18.79 22.33 15.62
C ASP A 62 18.53 23.38 14.52
N PRO A 63 19.18 24.56 14.56
CA PRO A 63 19.04 25.57 13.51
C PRO A 63 19.68 25.14 12.18
N ASN A 64 20.46 24.04 12.19
CA ASN A 64 21.01 23.36 11.01
C ASN A 64 20.26 22.07 10.66
N SER A 65 19.12 21.77 11.30
CA SER A 65 18.12 20.99 10.59
C SER A 65 17.59 21.93 9.52
N ASP A 66 18.26 21.95 8.37
CA ASP A 66 17.65 22.38 7.13
C ASP A 66 16.38 21.56 6.98
N VAL A 67 15.29 22.09 7.54
CA VAL A 67 13.99 22.02 6.94
C VAL A 67 14.22 22.73 5.62
N VAL A 68 14.76 21.98 4.65
CA VAL A 68 14.31 22.10 3.27
C VAL A 68 12.81 22.24 3.44
N ASP A 69 12.30 23.39 3.03
CA ASP A 69 10.88 23.70 3.05
C ASP A 69 10.24 22.68 2.11
N VAL A 70 10.08 21.44 2.58
CA VAL A 70 9.41 20.34 1.92
C VAL A 70 7.98 20.83 1.88
N PRO A 71 7.49 21.31 0.73
CA PRO A 71 6.17 21.90 0.67
C PRO A 71 5.20 20.85 1.17
N LYS A 72 4.34 21.24 2.13
CA LYS A 72 3.43 20.36 2.89
C LYS A 72 3.00 19.18 2.03
N VAL A 73 3.66 18.04 2.22
CA VAL A 73 3.27 16.80 1.57
C VAL A 73 1.84 16.52 2.04
N PRO A 74 0.87 16.34 1.13
CA PRO A 74 -0.48 16.01 1.54
C PRO A 74 -0.45 14.75 2.41
N MET A 75 -1.23 14.73 3.49
CA MET A 75 -1.35 13.53 4.32
C MET A 75 -2.10 12.47 3.52
N ILE A 76 -1.33 11.60 2.86
CA ILE A 76 -1.84 10.45 2.12
C ILE A 76 -1.87 9.26 3.09
N LYS A 77 -3.04 8.65 3.23
CA LYS A 77 -3.20 7.35 3.86
C LYS A 77 -2.94 6.29 2.80
N TRP A 78 -1.74 5.70 2.82
CA TRP A 78 -1.32 4.69 1.86
C TRP A 78 -2.02 3.37 2.14
N THR A 79 -2.59 2.76 1.11
CA THR A 79 -3.32 1.49 1.19
C THR A 79 -2.57 0.34 0.52
N GLU A 80 -1.79 0.63 -0.53
CA GLU A 80 -1.03 -0.39 -1.27
C GLU A 80 0.38 -0.63 -0.72
N ALA A 81 0.84 0.24 0.18
CA ALA A 81 2.16 0.13 0.76
C ALA A 81 2.26 -1.04 1.75
N LYS A 82 3.02 -2.08 1.39
CA LYS A 82 3.37 -3.18 2.32
C LYS A 82 4.31 -2.72 3.44
N ASP A 83 5.15 -1.73 3.16
CA ASP A 83 6.11 -1.16 4.10
C ASP A 83 6.07 0.37 4.02
N MET A 84 5.54 0.99 5.07
CA MET A 84 5.49 2.45 5.20
C MET A 84 6.87 3.09 5.34
N SER A 85 7.86 2.37 5.86
CA SER A 85 9.25 2.86 5.96
C SER A 85 9.84 3.10 4.57
N LEU A 86 9.59 2.16 3.65
CA LEU A 86 9.98 2.29 2.24
C LEU A 86 9.36 3.54 1.62
N VAL A 87 8.06 3.75 1.79
CA VAL A 87 7.35 4.92 1.23
C VAL A 87 7.94 6.23 1.75
N HIS A 88 8.16 6.34 3.06
CA HIS A 88 8.78 7.55 3.63
C HIS A 88 10.20 7.78 3.11
N THR A 89 10.97 6.71 2.94
CA THR A 89 12.32 6.77 2.37
C THR A 89 12.30 7.24 0.92
N LEU A 90 11.38 6.70 0.11
CA LEU A 90 11.18 7.11 -1.29
C LEU A 90 10.80 8.58 -1.37
N ILE A 91 9.80 9.04 -0.61
CA ILE A 91 9.39 10.45 -0.61
C ILE A 91 10.56 11.36 -0.22
N ALA A 92 11.30 11.02 0.83
CA ALA A 92 12.44 11.83 1.27
C ALA A 92 13.56 11.90 0.22
N LYS A 93 13.80 10.81 -0.52
CA LYS A 93 14.74 10.77 -1.64
C LYS A 93 14.22 11.59 -2.82
N ASP A 94 12.98 11.36 -3.23
CA ASP A 94 12.36 11.97 -4.40
C ASP A 94 12.23 13.50 -4.22
N MET A 95 11.92 13.97 -3.01
CA MET A 95 11.89 15.40 -2.69
C MET A 95 13.27 16.09 -2.81
N LYS A 96 14.37 15.34 -2.68
CA LYS A 96 15.73 15.86 -2.95
C LYS A 96 16.08 15.81 -4.44
N GLU A 97 15.58 14.80 -5.14
CA GLU A 97 15.84 14.58 -6.56
C GLU A 97 15.07 15.54 -7.47
N ASN A 98 13.75 15.61 -7.30
CA ASN A 98 12.87 16.47 -8.10
C ASN A 98 11.62 16.89 -7.29
N PRO A 99 11.73 17.91 -6.43
CA PRO A 99 10.66 18.29 -5.51
C PRO A 99 9.36 18.71 -6.22
N ALA A 100 9.46 19.31 -7.41
CA ALA A 100 8.31 19.74 -8.18
C ALA A 100 7.49 18.54 -8.69
N LEU A 101 8.16 17.56 -9.32
CA LEU A 101 7.51 16.35 -9.80
C LEU A 101 6.98 15.51 -8.65
N THR A 102 7.73 15.36 -7.56
CA THR A 102 7.27 14.61 -6.38
C THR A 102 5.99 15.21 -5.81
N GLN A 103 5.93 16.53 -5.61
CA GLN A 103 4.72 17.19 -5.13
C GLN A 103 3.54 17.04 -6.08
N GLU A 104 3.79 17.14 -7.39
CA GLU A 104 2.76 16.94 -8.41
C GLU A 104 2.12 15.55 -8.27
N ILE A 105 2.94 14.50 -8.19
CA ILE A 105 2.47 13.11 -8.07
C ILE A 105 1.76 12.87 -6.74
N LEU A 106 2.31 13.34 -5.62
CA LEU A 106 1.69 13.16 -4.30
C LEU A 106 0.35 13.91 -4.20
N LYS A 107 0.26 15.11 -4.79
CA LYS A 107 -0.99 15.86 -4.88
C LYS A 107 -2.02 15.10 -5.70
N GLU A 108 -1.64 14.54 -6.84
CA GLU A 108 -2.50 13.69 -7.66
C GLU A 108 -3.01 12.48 -6.87
N ILE A 109 -2.14 11.73 -6.18
CA ILE A 109 -2.57 10.59 -5.35
C ILE A 109 -3.62 11.02 -4.32
N SER A 110 -3.40 12.18 -3.69
CA SER A 110 -4.31 12.70 -2.65
C SER A 110 -5.69 13.13 -3.17
N THR A 111 -5.86 13.35 -4.48
CA THR A 111 -7.16 13.75 -5.06
C THR A 111 -8.06 12.54 -5.31
N TYR A 112 -7.50 11.33 -5.37
CA TYR A 112 -8.28 10.10 -5.52
C TYR A 112 -8.91 9.66 -4.20
N ALA A 113 -10.14 9.12 -4.29
CA ALA A 113 -10.85 8.56 -3.14
C ALA A 113 -10.05 7.40 -2.51
N GLU A 114 -10.06 7.30 -1.18
CA GLU A 114 -9.19 6.35 -0.42
C GLU A 114 -9.27 4.89 -0.87
N ASN A 115 -10.44 4.45 -1.35
CA ASN A 115 -10.66 3.05 -1.74
C ASN A 115 -10.90 2.89 -3.26
N SER A 116 -10.49 3.86 -4.08
CA SER A 116 -10.65 3.74 -5.53
C SER A 116 -9.53 2.92 -6.16
N LEU A 117 -9.86 2.23 -7.24
CA LEU A 117 -8.86 1.56 -8.08
C LEU A 117 -7.81 2.55 -8.60
N ASP A 118 -8.24 3.77 -8.96
CA ASP A 118 -7.34 4.82 -9.42
C ASP A 118 -6.30 5.20 -8.37
N ARG A 119 -6.70 5.24 -7.08
CA ARG A 119 -5.75 5.49 -6.00
C ARG A 119 -4.75 4.36 -5.85
N GLY A 120 -5.21 3.11 -5.84
CA GLY A 120 -4.32 1.95 -5.74
C GLY A 120 -3.31 1.88 -6.90
N MET A 121 -3.76 2.18 -8.12
CA MET A 121 -2.88 2.29 -9.29
C MET A 121 -1.89 3.45 -9.13
N ALA A 122 -2.33 4.61 -8.66
CA ALA A 122 -1.46 5.77 -8.48
C ALA A 122 -0.39 5.56 -7.40
N GLU A 123 -0.76 4.96 -6.27
CA GLU A 123 0.18 4.58 -5.22
C GLU A 123 1.23 3.59 -5.75
N SER A 124 0.78 2.52 -6.43
CA SER A 124 1.68 1.52 -7.01
C SER A 124 2.61 2.11 -8.08
N ASN A 125 2.07 2.91 -9.00
CA ASN A 125 2.86 3.56 -10.05
C ASN A 125 3.91 4.52 -9.49
N TYR A 126 3.60 5.23 -8.41
CA TYR A 126 4.58 6.07 -7.71
C TYR A 126 5.66 5.25 -7.00
N ILE A 127 5.26 4.20 -6.28
CA ILE A 127 6.19 3.35 -5.52
C ILE A 127 7.12 2.60 -6.48
N ASP A 128 6.56 1.87 -7.45
CA ASP A 128 7.29 0.94 -8.29
C ASP A 128 8.04 1.64 -9.44
N TYR A 129 7.47 2.71 -9.98
CA TYR A 129 7.98 3.36 -11.20
C TYR A 129 8.30 4.85 -11.05
N GLY A 130 7.90 5.49 -9.95
CA GLY A 130 8.18 6.91 -9.73
C GLY A 130 7.45 7.83 -10.72
N VAL A 131 6.27 7.44 -11.20
CA VAL A 131 5.50 8.19 -12.20
C VAL A 131 4.13 8.63 -11.70
N SER A 132 3.62 9.69 -12.32
CA SER A 132 2.21 10.11 -12.21
C SER A 132 1.29 9.09 -12.88
N ASN A 133 0.17 8.76 -12.23
CA ASN A 133 -0.80 7.81 -12.75
C ASN A 133 -1.45 8.31 -14.05
N SER A 134 -1.92 9.55 -14.04
CA SER A 134 -2.57 10.21 -15.17
C SER A 134 -1.63 10.35 -16.37
N LYS A 135 -0.38 10.77 -16.15
CA LYS A 135 0.62 10.85 -17.23
C LYS A 135 0.93 9.47 -17.80
N TYR A 136 1.07 8.46 -16.93
CA TYR A 136 1.36 7.10 -17.39
C TYR A 136 0.20 6.49 -18.16
N MET A 137 -1.03 6.63 -17.66
CA MET A 137 -2.23 6.18 -18.35
C MET A 137 -2.43 6.87 -19.70
N THR A 138 -2.20 8.19 -19.76
CA THR A 138 -2.22 8.95 -21.03
C THR A 138 -1.18 8.43 -22.02
N ALA A 139 0.04 8.13 -21.57
CA ALA A 139 1.07 7.56 -22.43
C ALA A 139 0.66 6.17 -22.96
N ILE A 140 0.04 5.35 -22.12
CA ILE A 140 -0.50 4.04 -22.53
C ILE A 140 -1.62 4.21 -23.57
N GLU A 141 -2.54 5.14 -23.36
CA GLU A 141 -3.65 5.42 -24.28
C GLU A 141 -3.19 5.94 -25.65
N ASN A 142 -2.11 6.71 -25.67
CA ASN A 142 -1.47 7.21 -26.89
C ASN A 142 -0.51 6.22 -27.55
N SER A 143 -0.40 4.99 -27.02
CA SER A 143 0.44 3.92 -27.56
C SER A 143 -0.41 2.80 -28.19
N ASP A 144 0.25 1.92 -28.94
CA ASP A 144 -0.38 0.70 -29.47
C ASP A 144 -0.39 -0.47 -28.49
N CYS A 145 0.11 -0.30 -27.26
CA CYS A 145 0.30 -1.42 -26.32
C CYS A 145 -1.02 -2.17 -26.04
N ARG A 146 -2.14 -1.45 -25.88
CA ARG A 146 -3.46 -2.07 -25.63
C ARG A 146 -4.04 -2.73 -26.87
N GLN A 147 -3.85 -2.14 -28.06
CA GLN A 147 -4.30 -2.69 -29.33
C GLN A 147 -3.56 -4.01 -29.60
N GLN A 148 -2.24 -4.03 -29.42
CA GLN A 148 -1.42 -5.23 -29.58
C GLN A 148 -1.83 -6.33 -28.60
N TYR A 149 -2.06 -6.00 -27.33
CA TYR A 149 -2.57 -6.94 -26.34
C TYR A 149 -3.90 -7.57 -26.79
N LYS A 150 -4.88 -6.74 -27.18
CA LYS A 150 -6.19 -7.21 -27.65
C LYS A 150 -6.06 -8.10 -28.89
N ALA A 151 -5.24 -7.69 -29.86
CA ALA A 151 -5.03 -8.44 -31.09
C ALA A 151 -4.37 -9.81 -30.84
N GLN A 152 -3.37 -9.87 -29.97
CA GLN A 152 -2.68 -11.12 -29.63
C GLN A 152 -3.52 -12.05 -28.75
N LEU A 153 -4.37 -11.51 -27.87
CA LEU A 153 -5.23 -12.32 -27.00
C LEU A 153 -6.47 -12.87 -27.72
N ALA A 154 -6.98 -12.14 -28.70
CA ALA A 154 -8.19 -12.49 -29.45
C ALA A 154 -8.25 -13.95 -29.95
N PRO A 155 -7.24 -14.52 -30.62
CA PRO A 155 -7.29 -15.90 -31.09
C PRO A 155 -7.41 -16.92 -29.95
N TYR A 156 -6.71 -16.73 -28.84
CA TYR A 156 -6.79 -17.62 -27.68
C TYR A 156 -8.15 -17.55 -26.99
N LYS A 157 -8.71 -16.34 -26.91
CA LYS A 157 -10.07 -16.16 -26.38
C LYS A 157 -11.10 -16.84 -27.28
N ALA A 158 -11.02 -16.65 -28.59
CA ALA A 158 -11.91 -17.30 -29.54
C ALA A 158 -11.80 -18.84 -29.47
N TRP A 159 -10.59 -19.39 -29.36
CA TRP A 159 -10.37 -20.83 -29.18
C TRP A 159 -11.01 -21.38 -27.90
N ARG A 160 -10.88 -20.65 -26.78
CA ARG A 160 -11.49 -21.04 -25.49
C ARG A 160 -13.02 -20.94 -25.56
N ASP A 161 -13.54 -19.88 -26.15
CA ASP A 161 -14.98 -19.64 -26.23
C ASP A 161 -15.66 -20.64 -27.21
N ALA A 162 -14.92 -21.16 -28.19
CA ALA A 162 -15.38 -22.20 -29.11
C ALA A 162 -15.44 -23.62 -28.51
N GLN A 163 -14.98 -23.81 -27.28
CA GLN A 163 -15.06 -25.11 -26.61
C GLN A 163 -16.50 -25.44 -26.22
N ASP A 164 -16.83 -26.72 -26.18
CA ASP A 164 -18.13 -27.19 -25.72
C ASP A 164 -18.23 -27.09 -24.18
N TRP A 165 -18.91 -26.04 -23.70
CA TRP A 165 -19.09 -25.73 -22.27
C TRP A 165 -20.47 -26.13 -21.74
N ARG A 166 -21.01 -27.27 -22.18
CA ARG A 166 -22.31 -27.77 -21.66
C ARG A 166 -22.33 -27.91 -20.13
N PRO A 167 -23.47 -27.71 -19.45
CA PRO A 167 -23.60 -28.00 -18.03
C PRO A 167 -23.12 -29.42 -17.66
N PHE A 168 -22.46 -29.57 -16.50
CA PHE A 168 -21.98 -30.89 -16.04
C PHE A 168 -23.12 -31.92 -15.88
N SER A 169 -24.35 -31.46 -15.66
CA SER A 169 -25.55 -32.30 -15.58
C SER A 169 -25.89 -33.03 -16.89
N GLU A 170 -25.34 -32.59 -18.02
CA GLU A 170 -25.56 -33.22 -19.33
C GLU A 170 -24.57 -34.35 -19.62
N PHE A 171 -23.60 -34.58 -18.72
CA PHE A 171 -22.62 -35.67 -18.85
C PHE A 171 -23.02 -36.87 -17.99
N PRO A 172 -22.80 -38.12 -18.45
CA PRO A 172 -22.88 -39.29 -17.60
C PRO A 172 -21.98 -39.15 -16.36
N ARG A 173 -22.40 -39.67 -15.20
CA ARG A 173 -21.70 -39.46 -13.92
C ARG A 173 -20.23 -39.88 -13.97
N GLU A 174 -19.96 -40.99 -14.65
CA GLU A 174 -18.63 -41.55 -14.88
C GLU A 174 -17.73 -40.65 -15.74
N MET A 175 -18.31 -39.79 -16.58
CA MET A 175 -17.58 -38.86 -17.45
C MET A 175 -17.34 -37.49 -16.80
N VAL A 176 -18.03 -37.16 -15.72
CA VAL A 176 -17.91 -35.82 -15.08
C VAL A 176 -16.47 -35.51 -14.70
N LYS A 177 -15.74 -36.47 -14.10
CA LYS A 177 -14.32 -36.31 -13.73
C LYS A 177 -13.44 -36.01 -14.94
N GLN A 178 -13.64 -36.75 -16.03
CA GLN A 178 -12.91 -36.53 -17.27
C GLN A 178 -13.19 -35.15 -17.85
N GLU A 179 -14.44 -34.71 -17.81
CA GLU A 179 -14.84 -33.40 -18.30
C GLU A 179 -14.26 -32.27 -17.42
N VAL A 180 -14.27 -32.41 -16.09
CA VAL A 180 -13.62 -31.43 -15.20
C VAL A 180 -12.12 -31.33 -15.52
N TYR A 181 -11.44 -32.47 -15.67
CA TYR A 181 -10.02 -32.50 -16.05
C TYR A 181 -9.76 -31.80 -17.40
N ARG A 182 -10.56 -32.11 -18.44
CA ARG A 182 -10.46 -31.47 -19.76
C ARG A 182 -10.64 -29.95 -19.67
N ARG A 183 -11.63 -29.48 -18.91
CA ARG A 183 -11.89 -28.04 -18.73
C ARG A 183 -10.76 -27.34 -18.01
N ASP A 184 -10.14 -28.00 -17.04
CA ASP A 184 -8.99 -27.47 -16.32
C ASP A 184 -7.77 -27.36 -17.24
N GLN A 185 -7.51 -28.36 -18.08
CA GLN A 185 -6.46 -28.29 -19.12
C GLN A 185 -6.67 -27.10 -20.07
N VAL A 186 -7.88 -26.94 -20.61
CA VAL A 186 -8.23 -25.84 -21.51
C VAL A 186 -8.06 -24.48 -20.81
N THR A 187 -8.52 -24.38 -19.55
CA THR A 187 -8.42 -23.15 -18.76
C THR A 187 -6.95 -22.81 -18.49
N ALA A 188 -6.15 -23.79 -18.09
CA ALA A 188 -4.73 -23.58 -17.83
C ALA A 188 -3.97 -23.20 -19.08
N GLU A 189 -4.25 -23.81 -20.23
CA GLU A 189 -3.66 -23.43 -21.50
C GLU A 189 -4.03 -21.98 -21.88
N TYR A 190 -5.31 -21.62 -21.82
CA TYR A 190 -5.75 -20.25 -22.06
C TYR A 190 -5.06 -19.24 -21.14
N LEU A 191 -5.03 -19.50 -19.82
CA LEU A 191 -4.40 -18.60 -18.85
C LEU A 191 -2.89 -18.48 -19.08
N ASN A 192 -2.20 -19.55 -19.46
CA ASN A 192 -0.79 -19.50 -19.80
C ASN A 192 -0.52 -18.64 -21.05
N GLN A 193 -1.35 -18.74 -22.08
CA GLN A 193 -1.23 -17.87 -23.25
C GLN A 193 -1.59 -16.42 -22.92
N ALA A 194 -2.66 -16.20 -22.14
CA ALA A 194 -3.04 -14.88 -21.66
C ALA A 194 -1.93 -14.22 -20.81
N ASN A 195 -1.26 -14.97 -19.94
CA ASN A 195 -0.13 -14.48 -19.15
C ASN A 195 1.07 -14.11 -20.03
N LYS A 196 1.38 -14.91 -21.07
CA LYS A 196 2.44 -14.56 -22.05
C LYS A 196 2.12 -13.25 -22.77
N VAL A 197 0.89 -13.07 -23.25
CA VAL A 197 0.45 -11.84 -23.92
C VAL A 197 0.41 -10.66 -22.93
N GLY A 198 -0.02 -10.89 -21.69
CA GLY A 198 0.04 -9.91 -20.60
C GLY A 198 1.46 -9.45 -20.27
N ASN A 199 2.43 -10.36 -20.30
CA ASN A 199 3.85 -10.02 -20.13
C ASN A 199 4.38 -9.16 -21.27
N VAL A 200 3.88 -9.33 -22.50
CA VAL A 200 4.20 -8.44 -23.63
C VAL A 200 3.61 -7.04 -23.38
N LEU A 201 2.36 -6.96 -22.92
CA LEU A 201 1.74 -5.68 -22.52
C LEU A 201 2.57 -4.98 -21.44
N ASN A 202 2.93 -5.68 -20.36
CA ASN A 202 3.69 -5.10 -19.25
C ASN A 202 5.05 -4.57 -19.70
N LYS A 203 5.74 -5.28 -20.60
CA LYS A 203 7.00 -4.80 -21.20
C LYS A 203 6.78 -3.55 -22.05
N CYS A 204 5.72 -3.54 -22.86
CA CYS A 204 5.37 -2.42 -23.72
C CYS A 204 5.07 -1.17 -22.88
N THR A 205 4.21 -1.28 -21.88
CA THR A 205 3.85 -0.14 -21.01
C THR A 205 5.05 0.32 -20.19
N PHE A 206 5.86 -0.60 -19.65
CA PHE A 206 7.07 -0.24 -18.91
C PHE A 206 8.04 0.62 -19.74
N ALA A 207 8.20 0.31 -21.03
CA ALA A 207 9.06 1.11 -21.92
C ALA A 207 8.59 2.57 -22.07
N LEU A 208 7.28 2.83 -21.92
CA LEU A 208 6.71 4.18 -22.01
C LEU A 208 7.11 5.10 -20.86
N ILE A 209 7.60 4.56 -19.73
CA ILE A 209 8.05 5.36 -18.57
C ILE A 209 9.14 6.36 -18.99
N SER A 210 10.05 5.92 -19.86
CA SER A 210 11.14 6.76 -20.37
C SER A 210 10.66 7.98 -21.17
N SER A 211 9.41 7.95 -21.68
CA SER A 211 8.81 9.03 -22.48
C SER A 211 8.03 10.06 -21.65
N ILE A 212 7.90 9.86 -20.34
CA ILE A 212 7.17 10.75 -19.43
C ILE A 212 8.08 11.24 -18.30
N PRO A 213 7.75 12.36 -17.64
CA PRO A 213 8.44 12.76 -16.41
C PRO A 213 8.35 11.66 -15.35
N HIS A 214 9.51 11.23 -14.83
CA HIS A 214 9.63 10.15 -13.87
C HIS A 214 10.73 10.44 -12.84
N LEU A 215 10.59 9.82 -11.67
CA LEU A 215 11.59 9.82 -10.59
C LEU A 215 12.45 8.56 -10.69
N SER A 216 13.67 8.62 -10.15
CA SER A 216 14.62 7.52 -10.28
C SER A 216 14.16 6.26 -9.53
N ARG A 217 14.02 5.16 -10.29
CA ARG A 217 13.79 3.80 -9.79
C ARG A 217 14.78 2.83 -10.47
N PRO A 218 16.02 2.71 -9.98
CA PRO A 218 17.07 1.93 -10.66
C PRO A 218 16.76 0.43 -10.74
N ASP A 219 16.01 -0.10 -9.77
CA ASP A 219 15.62 -1.51 -9.72
C ASP A 219 14.26 -1.79 -10.38
N ALA A 220 13.64 -0.78 -11.00
CA ALA A 220 12.35 -0.94 -11.66
C ALA A 220 12.44 -1.89 -12.84
N LYS A 221 11.44 -2.76 -12.96
CA LYS A 221 11.35 -3.76 -14.02
C LYS A 221 9.88 -4.01 -14.38
N PRO A 222 9.59 -4.47 -15.61
CA PRO A 222 8.25 -4.89 -15.97
C PRO A 222 7.74 -5.98 -15.02
N ILE A 223 6.48 -5.89 -14.61
CA ILE A 223 5.83 -6.95 -13.85
C ILE A 223 5.74 -8.21 -14.71
N PHE A 224 6.19 -9.34 -14.17
CA PHE A 224 6.10 -10.64 -14.81
C PHE A 224 5.03 -11.50 -14.15
N ILE A 225 4.06 -11.94 -14.95
CA ILE A 225 3.01 -12.88 -14.56
C ILE A 225 3.53 -14.30 -14.81
N PRO A 226 3.67 -15.13 -13.78
CA PRO A 226 4.17 -16.50 -13.93
C PRO A 226 3.16 -17.39 -14.69
N PRO A 227 3.62 -18.54 -15.21
CA PRO A 227 2.72 -19.57 -15.72
C PRO A 227 1.69 -19.99 -14.68
N TYR A 228 0.46 -20.26 -15.14
CA TYR A 228 -0.62 -20.79 -14.33
C TYR A 228 -0.61 -22.32 -14.35
N GLU A 229 -0.75 -22.91 -13.16
CA GLU A 229 -0.99 -24.34 -12.98
C GLU A 229 -2.02 -24.54 -11.86
N SER A 230 -3.07 -25.30 -12.15
CA SER A 230 -4.09 -25.62 -11.15
C SER A 230 -3.62 -26.75 -10.22
N ALA A 231 -4.23 -26.83 -9.03
CA ALA A 231 -3.94 -27.92 -8.09
C ALA A 231 -4.26 -29.31 -8.66
N GLY A 232 -5.34 -29.41 -9.45
CA GLY A 232 -5.73 -30.66 -10.10
C GLY A 232 -4.71 -31.11 -11.14
N LEU A 233 -4.30 -30.23 -12.05
CA LEU A 233 -3.28 -30.55 -13.07
C LEU A 233 -1.93 -30.89 -12.45
N LYS A 234 -1.55 -30.18 -11.38
CA LYS A 234 -0.36 -30.51 -10.59
C LYS A 234 -0.46 -31.92 -10.02
N CYS A 235 -1.58 -32.28 -9.39
CA CYS A 235 -1.81 -33.63 -8.88
C CYS A 235 -1.69 -34.68 -10.00
N VAL A 236 -2.27 -34.42 -11.18
CA VAL A 236 -2.22 -35.38 -12.31
C VAL A 236 -0.79 -35.60 -12.78
N ARG A 237 0.01 -34.53 -12.92
CA ARG A 237 1.44 -34.64 -13.24
C ARG A 237 2.17 -35.48 -12.19
N ASP A 238 1.94 -35.19 -10.91
CA ASP A 238 2.64 -35.83 -9.80
C ASP A 238 2.22 -37.31 -9.63
N ASN A 239 1.06 -37.70 -10.17
CA ASN A 239 0.53 -39.08 -10.18
C ASN A 239 0.61 -39.75 -11.56
N GLY A 240 1.62 -39.41 -12.38
CA GLY A 240 1.93 -40.12 -13.62
C GLY A 240 0.85 -40.03 -14.71
N GLY A 241 0.03 -38.97 -14.69
CA GLY A 241 -1.04 -38.76 -15.66
C GLY A 241 -2.41 -39.32 -15.25
N ASN A 242 -2.53 -39.91 -14.06
CA ASN A 242 -3.81 -40.50 -13.63
C ASN A 242 -4.77 -39.45 -13.07
N TYR A 243 -5.63 -38.91 -13.94
CA TYR A 243 -6.61 -37.90 -13.54
C TYR A 243 -7.68 -38.41 -12.55
N ASN A 244 -7.97 -39.71 -12.52
CA ASN A 244 -8.99 -40.29 -11.64
C ASN A 244 -8.64 -40.20 -10.15
N VAL A 245 -7.35 -40.05 -9.83
CA VAL A 245 -6.85 -39.86 -8.45
C VAL A 245 -7.04 -38.41 -7.99
N CYS A 246 -7.13 -37.47 -8.92
CA CYS A 246 -7.05 -36.03 -8.65
C CYS A 246 -8.38 -35.28 -8.81
N TYR A 247 -9.29 -35.80 -9.62
CA TYR A 247 -10.67 -35.32 -9.83
C TYR A 247 -11.63 -36.46 -9.52
#